data_AF-A0A653DJC8-F1
#
_entry.id   AF-A0A653DJC8-F1
#
_cell.length_a   1.000
_cell.length_b   1.000
_cell.length_c   1.000
_cell.angle_alpha   90.00
_cell.angle_beta   90.00
_cell.angle_gamma   90.00
#
_symmetry.space_group_name_H-M   'P 1'
#
loop_
_entity.id
_entity.type
_entity.pdbx_description
1 polymer ?
#
loop_
_entity_poly.entity_id
_entity_poly.type
_entity_poly.pdbx_seq_one_letter_code
_entity_poly.pdbx_strand_id
1 'polypeptide(L)'
;MYVQSCSRSFVNRFCRRLSRLSKIDSTEPTKHPESSSDSVTNTRVPHTHELYYLFTTNPHIENIKKYIPPKYFLRPNKLPADNIYLICPKTATKIADIVFKYLRSTKAQVVAETNAGLGLIATELLDRGLDLIRLYESCPEFREELRDIADVYPGRVELFTKSIYQMNRYAYADKQDNGNRIETLLKGVPKRSWSDDPVMTIIGAMGNIGFLKYLVRSASLQSGPALYGRIQLFAIIKAKHYAVLSATPENHVRHYSCWTILFNLFFDYELLEEFPRKLFLPWDPYPKSNDLWQNLTTRQRSRT
;
A
#
# COMPACT_ATOMS: atom_id res chain seq x y z
N MET A 1 4.04 6.82 -1.80
CA MET A 1 3.32 5.53 -1.81
C MET A 1 1.86 5.85 -1.54
N TYR A 2 0.99 5.16 -2.26
CA TYR A 2 -0.42 5.53 -2.46
C TYR A 2 -1.27 4.74 -1.48
N VAL A 3 -2.21 5.38 -0.80
CA VAL A 3 -3.26 4.68 -0.03
C VAL A 3 -4.52 4.66 -0.88
N GLN A 4 -5.10 3.47 -1.06
CA GLN A 4 -6.37 3.23 -1.75
C GLN A 4 -7.57 3.30 -0.79
N SER A 5 -8.78 3.54 -1.31
CA SER A 5 -10.08 3.28 -0.64
C SER A 5 -11.13 2.88 -1.69
N CYS A 6 -12.19 2.15 -1.31
CA CYS A 6 -13.18 1.57 -2.24
C CYS A 6 -14.63 1.61 -1.68
N SER A 7 -15.31 2.77 -1.74
CA SER A 7 -16.68 2.92 -1.21
C SER A 7 -17.70 3.61 -2.13
N ARG A 8 -18.44 2.75 -2.83
CA ARG A 8 -19.86 2.85 -3.25
C ARG A 8 -20.32 3.80 -4.36
N SER A 9 -21.08 3.15 -5.25
CA SER A 9 -22.23 3.62 -6.03
C SER A 9 -21.93 4.41 -7.31
N PHE A 10 -22.07 3.74 -8.46
CA PHE A 10 -22.13 4.42 -9.75
C PHE A 10 -22.99 3.69 -10.79
N VAL A 11 -24.30 3.90 -10.68
CA VAL A 11 -25.18 3.91 -11.85
C VAL A 11 -25.25 5.36 -12.33
N ASN A 12 -25.07 5.59 -13.64
CA ASN A 12 -25.12 6.89 -14.34
C ASN A 12 -23.95 7.88 -14.15
N ARG A 13 -22.93 7.80 -15.04
CA ARG A 13 -22.45 8.90 -15.92
C ARG A 13 -21.64 8.32 -17.08
N PHE A 14 -22.25 8.21 -18.26
CA PHE A 14 -21.54 7.94 -19.52
C PHE A 14 -21.74 9.02 -20.61
N CYS A 15 -22.51 10.10 -20.34
CA CYS A 15 -23.03 10.96 -21.42
C CYS A 15 -22.74 12.47 -21.31
N ARG A 16 -21.85 12.98 -20.43
CA ARG A 16 -21.60 14.44 -20.31
C ARG A 16 -20.16 14.85 -19.98
N ARG A 17 -19.22 14.72 -20.94
CA ARG A 17 -18.06 15.65 -21.04
C ARG A 17 -17.33 15.75 -22.39
N LEU A 18 -17.98 15.43 -23.51
CA LEU A 18 -17.53 15.87 -24.85
C LEU A 18 -18.33 17.10 -25.30
N SER A 19 -17.98 18.26 -24.73
CA SER A 19 -18.34 19.60 -25.25
C SER A 19 -17.87 20.69 -24.27
N ARG A 20 -16.69 21.27 -24.54
CA ARG A 20 -16.40 22.72 -24.45
C ARG A 20 -14.92 23.00 -24.76
N LEU A 21 -14.73 23.70 -25.90
CA LEU A 21 -13.79 24.80 -26.13
C LEU A 21 -12.29 24.53 -25.81
N SER A 22 -11.35 24.41 -26.76
CA SER A 22 -11.06 25.15 -28.02
C SER A 22 -10.51 26.57 -27.83
N LYS A 23 -9.26 26.75 -28.29
CA LYS A 23 -8.54 28.00 -28.60
C LYS A 23 -8.20 28.95 -27.43
N ILE A 24 -6.91 29.26 -27.31
CA ILE A 24 -6.32 30.62 -27.29
C ILE A 24 -4.88 30.50 -27.84
N ASP A 25 -4.35 31.62 -28.34
CA ASP A 25 -3.30 31.67 -29.35
C ASP A 25 -1.86 31.81 -28.82
N SER A 26 -0.94 31.83 -29.78
CA SER A 26 0.51 31.88 -29.72
C SER A 26 1.13 33.20 -29.20
N THR A 27 2.33 33.13 -28.60
CA THR A 27 3.46 34.05 -28.84
C THR A 27 4.76 33.57 -28.13
N GLU A 28 5.85 33.47 -28.89
CA GLU A 28 7.26 33.46 -28.42
C GLU A 28 7.78 34.92 -28.34
N PRO A 29 8.81 35.28 -27.53
CA PRO A 29 10.19 34.72 -27.57
C PRO A 29 10.79 34.53 -26.14
N THR A 30 12.11 34.34 -25.86
CA THR A 30 13.38 34.45 -26.63
C THR A 30 14.46 33.50 -26.06
N LYS A 31 15.58 33.32 -26.78
CA LYS A 31 16.89 32.87 -26.25
C LYS A 31 17.67 34.07 -25.66
N HIS A 32 18.82 34.02 -24.98
CA HIS A 32 19.89 33.05 -24.65
C HIS A 32 20.42 33.42 -23.21
N PRO A 33 21.53 32.91 -22.61
CA PRO A 33 22.60 32.04 -23.12
C PRO A 33 22.86 30.75 -22.31
N GLU A 34 23.81 29.96 -22.80
CA GLU A 34 24.32 28.73 -22.18
C GLU A 34 25.25 29.03 -20.99
N SER A 35 25.24 28.18 -19.97
CA SER A 35 26.30 28.15 -18.95
C SER A 35 26.76 26.71 -18.66
N SER A 36 28.06 26.50 -18.87
CA SER A 36 28.94 25.49 -18.26
C SER A 36 28.35 24.14 -17.88
N SER A 37 28.68 23.12 -18.69
CA SER A 37 28.50 21.71 -18.38
C SER A 37 29.45 21.22 -17.28
N ASP A 38 29.09 21.43 -16.01
CA ASP A 38 29.75 20.71 -14.91
C ASP A 38 29.29 19.26 -14.91
N SER A 39 30.24 18.35 -15.15
CA SER A 39 30.02 16.91 -15.16
C SER A 39 29.87 16.38 -13.74
N VAL A 40 28.67 16.57 -13.16
CA VAL A 40 28.29 16.02 -11.85
C VAL A 40 28.46 14.50 -11.87
N THR A 41 29.59 14.03 -11.35
CA THR A 41 29.90 12.62 -11.20
C THR A 41 28.88 12.02 -10.23
N ASN A 42 27.99 11.18 -10.75
CA ASN A 42 26.87 10.61 -10.02
C ASN A 42 27.34 9.49 -9.07
N THR A 43 28.11 9.88 -8.05
CA THR A 43 28.60 9.02 -6.98
C THR A 43 27.43 8.61 -6.10
N ARG A 44 26.91 7.40 -6.37
CA ARG A 44 25.79 6.83 -5.61
C ARG A 44 26.16 6.67 -4.14
N VAL A 45 25.53 7.47 -3.28
CA VAL A 45 25.64 7.39 -1.83
C VAL A 45 25.43 5.93 -1.35
N PRO A 46 26.31 5.38 -0.49
CA PRO A 46 26.13 4.04 0.05
C PRO A 46 24.79 3.88 0.79
N HIS A 47 24.15 2.72 0.63
CA HIS A 47 22.86 2.40 1.28
C HIS A 47 22.93 2.53 2.81
N THR A 48 24.06 2.15 3.40
CA THR A 48 24.34 2.31 4.85
C THR A 48 24.39 3.78 5.27
N HIS A 49 24.98 4.65 4.45
CA HIS A 49 25.02 6.10 4.70
C HIS A 49 23.63 6.74 4.53
N GLU A 50 22.83 6.31 3.54
CA GLU A 50 21.45 6.77 3.40
C GLU A 50 20.57 6.39 4.60
N LEU A 51 20.74 5.18 5.15
CA LEU A 51 20.07 4.76 6.39
C LEU A 51 20.57 5.59 7.57
N TYR A 52 21.88 5.69 7.79
CA TYR A 52 22.46 6.48 8.87
C TYR A 52 21.94 7.93 8.87
N TYR A 53 21.89 8.56 7.70
CA TYR A 53 21.35 9.92 7.55
C TYR A 53 19.85 10.00 7.86
N LEU A 54 19.02 9.05 7.37
CA LEU A 54 17.59 9.00 7.70
C LEU A 54 17.38 8.98 9.21
N PHE A 55 18.09 8.07 9.86
CA PHE A 55 17.97 7.78 11.28
C PHE A 55 18.45 8.96 12.16
N THR A 56 19.64 9.51 11.90
CA THR A 56 20.18 10.67 12.65
C THR A 56 19.40 11.96 12.41
N THR A 57 18.86 12.19 11.20
CA THR A 57 18.07 13.40 10.89
C THR A 57 16.64 13.33 11.44
N ASN A 58 16.16 12.14 11.85
CA ASN A 58 14.78 11.94 12.30
C ASN A 58 14.73 11.23 13.67
N PRO A 59 14.80 11.98 14.79
CA PRO A 59 14.80 11.39 16.14
C PRO A 59 13.61 10.46 16.44
N HIS A 60 12.43 10.78 15.89
CA HIS A 60 11.22 9.96 15.98
C HIS A 60 11.31 8.61 15.25
N ILE A 61 12.33 8.40 14.41
CA ILE A 61 12.64 7.15 13.73
C ILE A 61 13.82 6.44 14.41
N GLU A 62 14.81 7.18 14.95
CA GLU A 62 15.91 6.59 15.74
C GLU A 62 15.41 5.83 16.98
N ASN A 63 14.43 6.39 17.70
CA ASN A 63 13.89 5.77 18.92
C ASN A 63 13.35 4.33 18.71
N ILE A 64 12.84 4.02 17.51
CA ILE A 64 12.26 2.69 17.20
C ILE A 64 13.26 1.73 16.53
N LYS A 65 14.43 2.22 16.14
CA LYS A 65 15.45 1.47 15.36
C LYS A 65 15.87 0.15 16.02
N LYS A 66 16.00 0.15 17.34
CA LYS A 66 16.41 -1.02 18.14
C LYS A 66 15.41 -2.20 18.06
N TYR A 67 14.15 -1.92 17.74
CA TYR A 67 13.09 -2.92 17.58
C TYR A 67 12.98 -3.45 16.13
N ILE A 68 13.72 -2.88 15.18
CA ILE A 68 13.70 -3.32 13.77
C ILE A 68 14.77 -4.42 13.58
N PRO A 69 14.39 -5.64 13.16
CA PRO A 69 15.34 -6.73 12.96
C PRO A 69 16.44 -6.35 11.96
N PRO A 70 17.74 -6.58 12.26
CA PRO A 70 18.86 -6.08 11.47
C PRO A 70 18.82 -6.44 9.98
N LYS A 71 18.21 -7.57 9.63
CA LYS A 71 17.96 -8.03 8.25
C LYS A 71 17.24 -7.00 7.37
N TYR A 72 16.43 -6.11 7.92
CA TYR A 72 15.70 -5.08 7.16
C TYR A 72 16.52 -3.81 6.86
N PHE A 73 17.67 -3.63 7.52
CA PHE A 73 18.65 -2.60 7.15
C PHE A 73 19.55 -3.04 6.00
N LEU A 74 19.65 -4.34 5.73
CA LEU A 74 20.43 -4.85 4.61
C LEU A 74 19.74 -4.51 3.28
N ARG A 75 20.53 -4.21 2.24
CA ARG A 75 19.97 -4.02 0.90
C ARG A 75 19.54 -5.39 0.34
N PRO A 76 18.29 -5.58 -0.09
CA PRO A 76 17.85 -6.84 -0.69
C PRO A 76 18.63 -7.09 -1.99
N ASN A 77 19.28 -8.26 -2.08
CA ASN A 77 20.34 -8.49 -3.06
C ASN A 77 19.87 -8.49 -4.53
N LYS A 78 18.64 -8.93 -4.83
CA LYS A 78 18.10 -8.97 -6.22
C LYS A 78 16.58 -8.82 -6.32
N LEU A 79 15.81 -9.44 -5.42
CA LEU A 79 14.35 -9.46 -5.50
C LEU A 79 13.71 -8.32 -4.70
N PRO A 80 12.56 -7.75 -5.15
CA PRO A 80 11.78 -6.84 -4.32
C PRO A 80 11.26 -7.59 -3.09
N ALA A 81 11.21 -6.92 -1.93
CA ALA A 81 10.70 -7.55 -0.73
C ALA A 81 9.18 -7.79 -0.83
N ASP A 82 8.75 -9.00 -0.45
CA ASP A 82 7.32 -9.39 -0.37
C ASP A 82 6.60 -8.60 0.73
N ASN A 83 7.26 -8.42 1.88
CA ASN A 83 6.76 -7.63 3.00
C ASN A 83 7.49 -6.28 3.06
N ILE A 84 6.74 -5.24 3.45
CA ILE A 84 7.24 -3.89 3.67
C ILE A 84 6.60 -3.38 4.96
N TYR A 85 7.39 -2.65 5.74
CA TYR A 85 7.06 -2.23 7.09
C TYR A 85 7.21 -0.72 7.21
N LEU A 86 6.24 -0.06 7.84
CA LEU A 86 6.31 1.37 8.15
C LEU A 86 7.27 1.60 9.32
N ILE A 87 8.16 2.59 9.20
CA ILE A 87 9.16 2.93 10.22
C ILE A 87 9.08 4.40 10.68
N CYS A 88 7.94 5.05 10.48
CA CYS A 88 7.76 6.46 10.83
C CYS A 88 6.47 6.65 11.63
N PRO A 89 6.55 6.89 12.96
CA PRO A 89 5.38 7.12 13.79
C PRO A 89 4.50 8.26 13.27
N LYS A 90 5.08 9.41 12.91
CA LYS A 90 4.34 10.56 12.33
C LYS A 90 3.57 10.22 11.06
N THR A 91 4.02 9.23 10.29
CA THR A 91 3.30 8.73 9.12
C THR A 91 2.20 7.74 9.51
N ALA A 92 2.39 6.95 10.56
CA ALA A 92 1.35 6.10 11.12
C ALA A 92 0.18 6.93 11.65
N THR A 93 0.45 8.02 12.38
CA THR A 93 -0.55 9.02 12.80
C THR A 93 -1.41 9.48 11.63
N LYS A 94 -0.78 9.94 10.53
CA LYS A 94 -1.47 10.38 9.31
C LYS A 94 -2.31 9.28 8.65
N ILE A 95 -1.78 8.05 8.56
CA ILE A 95 -2.50 6.92 7.98
C ILE A 95 -3.72 6.59 8.84
N ALA A 96 -3.55 6.54 10.17
CA ALA A 96 -4.65 6.32 11.12
C ALA A 96 -5.71 7.43 11.01
N ASP A 97 -5.33 8.71 10.93
CA ASP A 97 -6.27 9.83 10.77
C ASP A 97 -7.10 9.75 9.47
N ILE A 98 -6.51 9.22 8.39
CA ILE A 98 -7.23 8.95 7.14
C ILE A 98 -8.17 7.76 7.34
N VAL A 99 -7.63 6.60 7.70
CA VAL A 99 -8.37 5.33 7.84
C VAL A 99 -9.55 5.47 8.81
N PHE A 100 -9.32 6.07 9.98
CA PHE A 100 -10.31 6.14 11.05
C PHE A 100 -11.55 6.98 10.69
N LYS A 101 -11.42 7.96 9.78
CA LYS A 101 -12.57 8.70 9.23
C LYS A 101 -13.51 7.78 8.44
N TYR A 102 -12.98 6.87 7.63
CA TYR A 102 -13.78 5.89 6.87
C TYR A 102 -14.30 4.75 7.76
N LEU A 103 -13.56 4.37 8.82
CA LEU A 103 -14.05 3.37 9.77
C LEU A 103 -15.30 3.89 10.51
N ARG A 104 -15.31 5.15 10.94
CA ARG A 104 -16.47 5.78 11.62
C ARG A 104 -17.74 5.86 10.78
N SER A 105 -17.63 5.93 9.44
CA SER A 105 -18.79 5.99 8.54
C SER A 105 -19.30 4.61 8.10
N THR A 106 -18.63 3.53 8.47
CA THR A 106 -18.95 2.17 8.04
C THR A 106 -19.51 1.35 9.21
N LYS A 107 -20.50 0.49 8.96
CA LYS A 107 -21.01 -0.45 9.96
C LYS A 107 -19.90 -1.38 10.47
N ALA A 108 -20.07 -1.92 11.69
CA ALA A 108 -19.16 -2.86 12.32
C ALA A 108 -18.57 -3.88 11.32
N GLN A 109 -17.25 -3.87 11.18
CA GLN A 109 -16.50 -4.67 10.22
C GLN A 109 -15.19 -5.11 10.87
N VAL A 110 -14.63 -6.23 10.40
CA VAL A 110 -13.32 -6.69 10.90
C VAL A 110 -12.24 -5.73 10.40
N VAL A 111 -11.54 -5.06 11.31
CA VAL A 111 -10.37 -4.24 10.95
C VAL A 111 -9.10 -5.06 11.13
N ALA A 112 -8.26 -5.05 10.10
CA ALA A 112 -7.02 -5.82 10.06
C ALA A 112 -5.85 -4.98 9.56
N GLU A 113 -4.72 -5.05 10.26
CA GLU A 113 -3.42 -4.61 9.74
C GLU A 113 -2.63 -5.84 9.27
N THR A 114 -2.05 -5.80 8.07
CA THR A 114 -1.21 -6.88 7.53
C THR A 114 0.19 -6.39 7.22
N ASN A 115 1.18 -7.21 7.56
CA ASN A 115 2.59 -6.79 7.70
C ASN A 115 2.73 -5.63 8.71
N ALA A 116 2.09 -5.78 9.87
CA ALA A 116 2.01 -4.73 10.90
C ALA A 116 3.40 -4.29 11.42
N GLY A 117 4.41 -5.18 11.37
CA GLY A 117 5.75 -4.88 11.87
C GLY A 117 5.71 -4.45 13.34
N LEU A 118 6.06 -3.20 13.61
CA LEU A 118 6.01 -2.59 14.95
C LEU A 118 4.61 -2.13 15.38
N GLY A 119 3.56 -2.43 14.63
CA GLY A 119 2.17 -2.11 15.00
C GLY A 119 1.85 -0.62 15.05
N LEU A 120 2.66 0.24 14.43
CA LEU A 120 2.53 1.70 14.54
C LEU A 120 1.14 2.20 14.10
N ILE A 121 0.53 1.60 13.08
CA ILE A 121 -0.80 2.00 12.62
C ILE A 121 -1.87 1.44 13.57
N ALA A 122 -1.74 0.18 14.02
CA ALA A 122 -2.60 -0.41 15.03
C ALA A 122 -2.68 0.41 16.32
N THR A 123 -1.55 0.80 16.91
CA THR A 123 -1.49 1.62 18.13
C THR A 123 -2.25 2.92 17.95
N GLU A 124 -1.97 3.66 16.88
CA GLU A 124 -2.64 4.93 16.56
C GLU A 124 -4.17 4.75 16.35
N LEU A 125 -4.62 3.63 15.79
CA LEU A 125 -6.05 3.32 15.64
C LEU A 125 -6.70 2.92 16.99
N LEU A 126 -6.01 2.15 17.82
CA LEU A 126 -6.47 1.74 19.15
C LEU A 126 -6.60 2.95 20.09
N ASP A 127 -5.65 3.87 20.06
CA ASP A 127 -5.68 5.14 20.82
C ASP A 127 -6.84 6.06 20.40
N ARG A 128 -7.24 6.00 19.13
CA ARG A 128 -8.42 6.73 18.61
C ARG A 128 -9.75 6.09 18.99
N GLY A 129 -9.74 4.91 19.63
CA GLY A 129 -10.92 4.19 20.07
C GLY A 129 -11.43 3.13 19.09
N LEU A 130 -10.57 2.51 18.29
CA LEU A 130 -10.93 1.31 17.53
C LEU A 130 -11.15 0.12 18.50
N ASP A 131 -12.34 -0.49 18.52
CA ASP A 131 -12.68 -1.54 19.48
C ASP A 131 -11.74 -2.75 19.43
N LEU A 132 -11.52 -3.29 18.23
CA LEU A 132 -10.75 -4.52 17.98
C LEU A 132 -9.97 -4.41 16.66
N ILE A 133 -8.69 -4.81 16.68
CA ILE A 133 -7.87 -4.95 15.47
C ILE A 133 -7.20 -6.32 15.38
N ARG A 134 -7.13 -6.85 14.15
CA ARG A 134 -6.40 -8.08 13.83
C ARG A 134 -5.03 -7.75 13.24
N LEU A 135 -3.97 -8.28 13.83
CA LEU A 135 -2.60 -8.04 13.38
C LEU A 135 -2.06 -9.28 12.69
N TYR A 136 -1.76 -9.18 11.41
CA TYR A 136 -1.28 -10.28 10.56
C TYR A 136 0.21 -10.09 10.28
N GLU A 137 1.05 -10.74 11.08
CA GLU A 137 2.51 -10.63 10.98
C GLU A 137 3.18 -12.00 10.79
N SER A 138 4.10 -12.06 9.84
CA SER A 138 4.84 -13.29 9.49
C SER A 138 6.26 -13.32 10.05
N CYS A 139 6.85 -12.17 10.34
CA CYS A 139 8.16 -12.04 10.96
C CYS A 139 8.08 -12.41 12.46
N PRO A 140 8.79 -13.45 12.95
CA PRO A 140 8.78 -13.81 14.37
C PRO A 140 9.20 -12.67 15.30
N GLU A 141 10.25 -11.95 14.94
CA GLU A 141 10.82 -10.89 15.78
C GLU A 141 9.84 -9.72 15.98
N PHE A 142 9.11 -9.33 14.93
CA PHE A 142 8.06 -8.32 15.08
C PHE A 142 6.87 -8.83 15.91
N ARG A 143 6.57 -10.13 15.92
CA ARG A 143 5.50 -10.70 16.75
C ARG A 143 5.80 -10.66 18.24
N GLU A 144 7.05 -10.41 18.65
CA GLU A 144 7.41 -10.20 20.04
C GLU A 144 6.94 -8.80 20.46
N GLU A 145 7.33 -7.76 19.73
CA GLU A 145 6.85 -6.37 19.90
C GLU A 145 5.31 -6.24 19.83
N LEU A 146 4.65 -7.02 18.96
CA LEU A 146 3.18 -7.00 18.85
C LEU A 146 2.46 -7.68 20.03
N ARG A 147 3.14 -8.46 20.88
CA ARG A 147 2.56 -8.98 22.13
C ARG A 147 2.48 -7.89 23.17
N ASP A 148 3.51 -7.07 23.31
CA ASP A 148 3.51 -5.92 24.23
C ASP A 148 2.33 -4.98 23.92
N ILE A 149 2.01 -4.78 22.62
CA ILE A 149 0.80 -4.05 22.21
C ILE A 149 -0.49 -4.78 22.64
N ALA A 150 -0.57 -6.10 22.50
CA ALA A 150 -1.74 -6.86 22.95
C ALA A 150 -1.93 -6.83 24.48
N ASP A 151 -0.83 -6.75 25.25
CA ASP A 151 -0.85 -6.62 26.70
C ASP A 151 -1.25 -5.20 27.16
N VAL A 152 -0.88 -4.16 26.39
CA VAL A 152 -1.33 -2.76 26.62
C VAL A 152 -2.81 -2.57 26.27
N TYR A 153 -3.33 -3.27 25.25
CA TYR A 153 -4.73 -3.19 24.81
C TYR A 153 -5.46 -4.56 24.95
N PRO A 154 -5.64 -5.06 26.18
CA PRO A 154 -6.14 -6.41 26.43
C PRO A 154 -7.55 -6.61 25.85
N GLY A 155 -7.73 -7.71 25.12
CA GLY A 155 -8.98 -8.05 24.44
C GLY A 155 -9.29 -7.22 23.17
N ARG A 156 -8.44 -6.24 22.82
CA ARG A 156 -8.62 -5.37 21.64
C ARG A 156 -7.67 -5.70 20.48
N VAL A 157 -6.85 -6.73 20.63
CA VAL A 157 -5.86 -7.18 19.64
C VAL A 157 -5.94 -8.69 19.43
N GLU A 158 -6.08 -9.13 18.19
CA GLU A 158 -5.93 -10.55 17.78
C GLU A 158 -4.69 -10.73 16.90
N LEU A 159 -3.70 -11.51 17.35
CA LEU A 159 -2.44 -11.71 16.62
C LEU A 159 -2.44 -13.00 15.77
N PHE A 160 -2.18 -12.85 14.47
CA PHE A 160 -2.08 -13.92 13.48
C PHE A 160 -0.66 -14.03 12.93
N THR A 161 -0.17 -15.27 12.74
CA THR A 161 1.22 -15.58 12.34
C THR A 161 1.48 -15.62 10.83
N LYS A 162 0.51 -15.17 10.03
CA LYS A 162 0.48 -15.26 8.56
C LYS A 162 0.08 -13.90 7.99
N SER A 163 0.51 -13.58 6.77
CA SER A 163 0.19 -12.31 6.10
C SER A 163 -1.01 -12.45 5.17
N ILE A 164 -1.99 -11.55 5.23
CA ILE A 164 -3.15 -11.56 4.32
C ILE A 164 -2.71 -11.42 2.86
N TYR A 165 -1.68 -10.61 2.58
CA TYR A 165 -1.18 -10.41 1.23
C TYR A 165 -0.57 -11.69 0.59
N GLN A 166 -0.36 -12.75 1.37
CA GLN A 166 0.08 -14.06 0.88
C GLN A 166 -1.08 -15.07 0.69
N MET A 167 -2.34 -14.66 0.83
CA MET A 167 -3.51 -15.53 0.57
C MET A 167 -3.47 -16.23 -0.80
N ASN A 168 -2.89 -15.59 -1.83
CA ASN A 168 -2.72 -16.24 -3.14
C ASN A 168 -1.83 -17.51 -3.08
N ARG A 169 -0.79 -17.51 -2.24
CA ARG A 169 0.08 -18.68 -1.99
C ARG A 169 -0.63 -19.71 -1.13
N TYR A 170 -1.33 -19.28 -0.08
CA TYR A 170 -2.05 -20.20 0.81
C TYR A 170 -3.20 -20.91 0.07
N ALA A 171 -3.98 -20.20 -0.75
CA ALA A 171 -5.04 -20.79 -1.58
C ALA A 171 -4.51 -21.72 -2.70
N TYR A 172 -3.22 -21.68 -3.01
CA TYR A 172 -2.56 -22.67 -3.86
C TYR A 172 -2.13 -23.89 -3.04
N ALA A 173 -1.47 -23.69 -1.90
CA ALA A 173 -1.06 -24.76 -0.99
C ALA A 173 -2.26 -25.59 -0.51
N ASP A 174 -3.34 -24.94 -0.07
CA ASP A 174 -4.60 -25.56 0.38
C ASP A 174 -5.23 -26.46 -0.70
N LYS A 175 -4.93 -26.25 -1.99
CA LYS A 175 -5.38 -27.13 -3.10
C LYS A 175 -4.45 -28.32 -3.37
N GLN A 176 -3.24 -28.30 -2.85
CA GLN A 176 -2.28 -29.41 -2.98
C GLN A 176 -2.38 -30.37 -1.80
N ASP A 177 -2.69 -29.86 -0.60
CA ASP A 177 -2.72 -30.63 0.65
C ASP A 177 -4.10 -30.65 1.36
N ASN A 178 -5.15 -30.12 0.72
CA ASN A 178 -6.49 -29.96 1.29
C ASN A 178 -6.51 -29.17 2.62
N GLY A 179 -5.55 -28.27 2.82
CA GLY A 179 -5.47 -27.37 3.97
C GLY A 179 -6.57 -26.31 4.05
N ASN A 180 -6.71 -25.71 5.23
CA ASN A 180 -7.72 -24.70 5.57
C ASN A 180 -7.10 -23.34 5.95
N ARG A 181 -5.96 -22.96 5.35
CA ARG A 181 -5.20 -21.77 5.74
C ARG A 181 -5.96 -20.49 5.45
N ILE A 182 -6.72 -20.42 4.36
CA ILE A 182 -7.59 -19.27 4.04
C ILE A 182 -8.74 -19.12 5.03
N GLU A 183 -9.40 -20.22 5.39
CA GLU A 183 -10.48 -20.21 6.38
C GLU A 183 -9.97 -19.77 7.76
N THR A 184 -8.79 -20.26 8.16
CA THR A 184 -8.12 -19.84 9.41
C THR A 184 -7.85 -18.33 9.43
N LEU A 185 -7.42 -17.74 8.32
CA LEU A 185 -7.17 -16.29 8.20
C LEU A 185 -8.46 -15.45 8.27
N LEU A 186 -9.57 -15.98 7.77
CA LEU A 186 -10.88 -15.32 7.71
C LEU A 186 -11.82 -15.75 8.85
N LYS A 187 -11.31 -16.49 9.85
CA LYS A 187 -12.10 -16.98 10.99
C LYS A 187 -12.86 -15.84 11.67
N GLY A 188 -14.17 -15.97 11.81
CA GLY A 188 -15.03 -14.94 12.43
C GLY A 188 -15.25 -13.67 11.60
N VAL A 189 -14.79 -13.60 10.35
CA VAL A 189 -15.26 -12.57 9.42
C VAL A 189 -16.74 -12.85 9.10
N PRO A 190 -17.66 -11.89 9.27
CA PRO A 190 -19.07 -12.12 8.97
C PRO A 190 -19.29 -12.28 7.46
N LYS A 191 -20.30 -13.07 7.08
CA LYS A 191 -20.78 -13.12 5.69
C LYS A 191 -21.87 -12.06 5.49
N ARG A 192 -21.80 -11.31 4.39
CA ARG A 192 -22.80 -10.31 3.97
C ARG A 192 -23.10 -10.43 2.48
N SER A 193 -24.19 -9.81 2.03
CA SER A 193 -24.45 -9.67 0.59
C SER A 193 -23.37 -8.80 -0.05
N TRP A 194 -23.06 -9.03 -1.33
CA TRP A 194 -22.10 -8.20 -2.06
C TRP A 194 -22.53 -6.72 -2.13
N SER A 195 -23.83 -6.45 -2.11
CA SER A 195 -24.40 -5.09 -2.11
C SER A 195 -24.28 -4.36 -0.76
N ASP A 196 -24.03 -5.09 0.33
CA ASP A 196 -23.94 -4.53 1.69
C ASP A 196 -22.61 -3.78 1.91
N ASP A 197 -22.45 -3.20 3.10
CA ASP A 197 -21.21 -2.56 3.54
C ASP A 197 -20.07 -3.60 3.67
N PRO A 198 -18.79 -3.20 3.51
CA PRO A 198 -17.67 -4.13 3.58
C PRO A 198 -17.67 -4.98 4.86
N VAL A 199 -17.22 -6.24 4.73
CA VAL A 199 -17.13 -7.16 5.87
C VAL A 199 -15.81 -7.03 6.63
N MET A 200 -14.79 -6.55 5.93
CA MET A 200 -13.43 -6.44 6.43
C MET A 200 -12.72 -5.24 5.78
N THR A 201 -11.99 -4.48 6.60
CA THR A 201 -11.05 -3.46 6.15
C THR A 201 -9.62 -3.97 6.39
N ILE A 202 -8.79 -4.01 5.35
CA ILE A 202 -7.38 -4.40 5.42
C ILE A 202 -6.50 -3.17 5.19
N ILE A 203 -5.64 -2.86 6.15
CA ILE A 203 -4.63 -1.79 6.10
C ILE A 203 -3.24 -2.44 6.02
N GLY A 204 -2.30 -1.85 5.30
CA GLY A 204 -0.91 -2.34 5.31
C GLY A 204 -0.06 -1.92 4.12
N ALA A 205 1.24 -2.15 4.23
CA ALA A 205 2.19 -1.89 3.15
C ALA A 205 2.42 -3.12 2.26
N MET A 206 2.08 -2.97 0.99
CA MET A 206 1.99 -4.06 0.02
C MET A 206 3.23 -4.09 -0.88
N GLY A 207 4.09 -5.09 -0.66
CA GLY A 207 5.34 -5.26 -1.42
C GLY A 207 5.14 -5.69 -2.87
N ASN A 208 4.07 -6.46 -3.15
CA ASN A 208 3.70 -6.97 -4.47
C ASN A 208 2.17 -6.91 -4.72
N ILE A 209 1.73 -6.74 -5.97
CA ILE A 209 0.31 -6.66 -6.35
C ILE A 209 -0.39 -8.03 -6.53
N GLY A 210 0.24 -9.12 -6.09
CA GLY A 210 -0.28 -10.49 -6.22
C GLY A 210 -1.57 -10.71 -5.42
N PHE A 211 -1.73 -10.02 -4.30
CA PHE A 211 -2.97 -10.02 -3.52
C PHE A 211 -4.14 -9.40 -4.30
N LEU A 212 -3.94 -8.27 -4.97
CA LEU A 212 -4.97 -7.64 -5.81
C LEU A 212 -5.39 -8.56 -6.97
N LYS A 213 -4.42 -9.27 -7.58
CA LYS A 213 -4.68 -10.32 -8.59
C LYS A 213 -5.52 -11.46 -8.05
N TYR A 214 -5.28 -11.87 -6.81
CA TYR A 214 -6.08 -12.88 -6.14
C TYR A 214 -7.49 -12.38 -5.81
N LEU A 215 -7.66 -11.14 -5.37
CA LEU A 215 -8.98 -10.55 -5.11
C LEU A 215 -9.86 -10.44 -6.36
N VAL A 216 -9.32 -9.98 -7.51
CA VAL A 216 -10.09 -9.97 -8.78
C VAL A 216 -10.51 -11.38 -9.18
N ARG A 217 -9.61 -12.35 -9.08
CA ARG A 217 -9.93 -13.76 -9.38
C ARG A 217 -10.98 -14.31 -8.41
N SER A 218 -10.85 -13.99 -7.13
CA SER A 218 -11.77 -14.37 -6.04
C SER A 218 -13.18 -13.83 -6.29
N ALA A 219 -13.30 -12.54 -6.63
CA ALA A 219 -14.57 -11.91 -6.98
C ALA A 219 -15.17 -12.46 -8.29
N SER A 220 -14.35 -12.62 -9.33
CA SER A 220 -14.77 -13.18 -10.63
C SER A 220 -15.34 -14.59 -10.51
N LEU A 221 -14.75 -15.42 -9.63
CA LEU A 221 -15.11 -16.82 -9.43
C LEU A 221 -15.99 -17.07 -8.19
N GLN A 222 -16.45 -16.00 -7.52
CA GLN A 222 -17.22 -16.05 -6.27
C GLN A 222 -16.65 -17.07 -5.26
N SER A 223 -15.35 -16.97 -4.98
CA SER A 223 -14.58 -17.97 -4.22
C SER A 223 -13.59 -17.32 -3.24
N GLY A 224 -13.17 -18.03 -2.19
CA GLY A 224 -12.21 -17.48 -1.21
C GLY A 224 -12.79 -16.28 -0.44
N PRO A 225 -12.05 -15.15 -0.29
CA PRO A 225 -12.54 -14.00 0.48
C PRO A 225 -13.85 -13.40 -0.05
N ALA A 226 -14.11 -13.43 -1.36
CA ALA A 226 -15.36 -12.95 -1.93
C ALA A 226 -16.63 -13.69 -1.41
N LEU A 227 -16.49 -14.91 -0.89
CA LEU A 227 -17.60 -15.65 -0.24
C LEU A 227 -18.10 -15.01 1.06
N TYR A 228 -17.33 -14.08 1.63
CA TYR A 228 -17.73 -13.33 2.82
C TYR A 228 -18.40 -12.01 2.44
N GLY A 229 -18.15 -11.47 1.26
CA GLY A 229 -18.67 -10.18 0.79
C GLY A 229 -17.55 -9.25 0.34
N ARG A 230 -17.82 -7.94 0.30
CA ARG A 230 -16.84 -6.94 -0.15
C ARG A 230 -15.77 -6.66 0.90
N ILE A 231 -14.53 -6.52 0.44
CA ILE A 231 -13.39 -6.13 1.26
C ILE A 231 -12.97 -4.70 0.90
N GLN A 232 -12.78 -3.88 1.92
CA GLN A 232 -12.19 -2.54 1.82
C GLN A 232 -10.67 -2.65 2.02
N LEU A 233 -9.89 -1.90 1.22
CA LEU A 233 -8.43 -1.87 1.32
C LEU A 233 -7.95 -0.45 1.58
N PHE A 234 -7.05 -0.28 2.54
CA PHE A 234 -6.14 0.87 2.68
C PHE A 234 -4.70 0.37 2.44
N ALA A 235 -4.46 -0.06 1.19
CA ALA A 235 -3.19 -0.63 0.77
C ALA A 235 -2.19 0.49 0.43
N ILE A 236 -1.03 0.48 1.09
CA ILE A 236 0.08 1.40 0.82
C ILE A 236 0.98 0.76 -0.26
N ILE A 237 0.91 1.26 -1.50
CA ILE A 237 1.60 0.65 -2.65
C ILE A 237 2.75 1.48 -3.23
N LYS A 238 3.76 0.78 -3.79
CA LYS A 238 4.90 1.39 -4.50
C LYS A 238 4.43 2.18 -5.73
N ALA A 239 5.08 3.31 -6.03
CA ALA A 239 4.72 4.16 -7.18
C ALA A 239 4.74 3.43 -8.54
N LYS A 240 5.74 2.56 -8.76
CA LYS A 240 5.81 1.69 -9.95
C LYS A 240 4.61 0.74 -10.10
N HIS A 241 3.92 0.42 -9.01
CA HIS A 241 2.72 -0.43 -9.04
C HIS A 241 1.47 0.42 -9.23
N TYR A 242 1.33 1.54 -8.53
CA TYR A 242 0.22 2.48 -8.76
C TYR A 242 0.17 2.91 -10.23
N ALA A 243 1.28 3.36 -10.82
CA ALA A 243 1.34 3.80 -12.22
C ALA A 243 0.97 2.73 -13.26
N VAL A 244 1.01 1.43 -12.90
CA VAL A 244 0.55 0.33 -13.76
C VAL A 244 -0.94 0.03 -13.55
N LEU A 245 -1.43 0.17 -12.32
CA LEU A 245 -2.83 -0.01 -11.97
C LEU A 245 -3.69 1.18 -12.44
N SER A 246 -3.15 2.40 -12.42
CA SER A 246 -3.81 3.65 -12.80
C SER A 246 -3.53 4.10 -14.23
N ALA A 247 -2.94 3.25 -15.08
CA ALA A 247 -2.71 3.59 -16.49
C ALA A 247 -4.04 3.65 -17.27
N THR A 248 -4.12 4.52 -18.27
CA THR A 248 -5.27 4.64 -19.18
C THR A 248 -4.80 4.55 -20.65
N PRO A 249 -5.71 4.41 -21.63
CA PRO A 249 -5.34 4.54 -23.04
C PRO A 249 -4.72 5.90 -23.39
N GLU A 250 -5.01 6.95 -22.62
CA GLU A 250 -4.41 8.28 -22.83
C GLU A 250 -3.09 8.46 -22.07
N ASN A 251 -3.00 7.92 -20.84
CA ASN A 251 -1.89 8.12 -19.92
C ASN A 251 -1.14 6.81 -19.65
N HIS A 252 0.17 6.80 -19.96
CA HIS A 252 1.05 5.65 -19.74
C HIS A 252 0.68 4.39 -20.56
N VAL A 253 0.38 4.55 -21.85
CA VAL A 253 0.04 3.46 -22.80
C VAL A 253 0.93 2.20 -22.66
N ARG A 254 2.25 2.36 -22.44
CA ARG A 254 3.20 1.24 -22.24
C ARG A 254 2.93 0.36 -21.00
N HIS A 255 2.11 0.83 -20.07
CA HIS A 255 1.72 0.14 -18.84
C HIS A 255 0.23 -0.24 -18.82
N TYR A 256 -0.56 0.31 -19.74
CA TYR A 256 -1.95 -0.08 -19.93
C TYR A 256 -2.02 -1.51 -20.44
N SER A 257 -2.60 -2.40 -19.65
CA SER A 257 -2.62 -3.84 -19.87
C SER A 257 -3.98 -4.44 -19.52
N CYS A 258 -4.21 -5.70 -19.89
CA CYS A 258 -5.42 -6.43 -19.45
C CYS A 258 -5.58 -6.43 -17.92
N TRP A 259 -4.46 -6.42 -17.17
CA TRP A 259 -4.50 -6.34 -15.71
C TRP A 259 -4.95 -4.96 -15.20
N THR A 260 -4.55 -3.88 -15.89
CA THR A 260 -5.03 -2.51 -15.61
C THR A 260 -6.54 -2.40 -15.82
N ILE A 261 -7.04 -2.96 -16.94
CA ILE A 261 -8.48 -2.99 -17.25
C ILE A 261 -9.26 -3.75 -16.17
N LEU A 262 -8.79 -4.96 -15.81
CA LEU A 262 -9.42 -5.76 -14.76
C LEU A 262 -9.39 -5.08 -13.39
N PHE A 263 -8.30 -4.39 -13.04
CA PHE A 263 -8.25 -3.63 -11.79
C PHE A 263 -9.29 -2.49 -11.79
N ASN A 264 -9.33 -1.68 -12.84
CA ASN A 264 -10.30 -0.57 -12.98
C ASN A 264 -11.77 -1.04 -13.06
N LEU A 265 -12.03 -2.29 -13.49
CA LEU A 265 -13.37 -2.86 -13.56
C LEU A 265 -13.86 -3.41 -12.21
N PHE A 266 -12.95 -3.96 -11.39
CA PHE A 266 -13.30 -4.64 -10.13
C PHE A 266 -13.11 -3.77 -8.88
N PHE A 267 -12.33 -2.71 -8.96
CA PHE A 267 -12.10 -1.80 -7.85
C PHE A 267 -12.50 -0.37 -8.20
N ASP A 268 -13.31 0.21 -7.33
CA ASP A 268 -13.32 1.65 -7.14
C ASP A 268 -12.04 2.02 -6.36
N TYR A 269 -11.36 3.09 -6.77
CA TYR A 269 -10.10 3.50 -6.14
C TYR A 269 -9.83 5.00 -6.24
N GLU A 270 -9.37 5.54 -5.12
CA GLU A 270 -8.87 6.90 -4.98
C GLU A 270 -7.44 6.88 -4.42
N LEU A 271 -6.66 7.92 -4.75
CA LEU A 271 -5.37 8.21 -4.11
C LEU A 271 -5.61 9.17 -2.95
N LEU A 272 -5.38 8.71 -1.71
CA LEU A 272 -5.61 9.54 -0.52
C LEU A 272 -4.42 10.43 -0.16
N GLU A 273 -3.19 9.90 -0.17
CA GLU A 273 -1.97 10.58 0.28
C GLU A 273 -0.71 9.93 -0.37
N GLU A 274 0.37 10.70 -0.54
CA GLU A 274 1.67 10.20 -1.02
C GLU A 274 2.77 10.23 0.05
N PHE A 275 3.21 9.06 0.51
CA PHE A 275 4.34 8.98 1.46
C PHE A 275 5.73 8.82 0.81
N PRO A 276 6.79 9.48 1.33
CA PRO A 276 8.17 9.25 0.92
C PRO A 276 8.58 7.79 1.12
N ARG A 277 9.16 7.18 0.08
CA ARG A 277 9.56 5.77 0.08
C ARG A 277 10.55 5.42 1.20
N LYS A 278 11.38 6.37 1.65
CA LYS A 278 12.39 6.14 2.70
C LYS A 278 11.80 5.80 4.06
N LEU A 279 10.52 6.12 4.32
CA LEU A 279 9.83 5.85 5.59
C LEU A 279 9.36 4.40 5.76
N PHE A 280 9.78 3.49 4.88
CA PHE A 280 9.37 2.10 4.87
C PHE A 280 10.56 1.18 4.57
N LEU A 281 10.68 0.05 5.27
CA LEU A 281 11.76 -0.93 5.08
C LEU A 281 11.23 -2.30 4.63
N PRO A 282 12.04 -3.11 3.92
CA PRO A 282 13.37 -2.78 3.41
C PRO A 282 13.28 -1.94 2.12
N TRP A 283 14.35 -1.20 1.80
CA TRP A 283 14.41 -0.46 0.54
C TRP A 283 14.75 -1.40 -0.63
N ASP A 284 13.82 -1.57 -1.59
CA ASP A 284 14.11 -2.16 -2.92
C ASP A 284 15.46 -1.59 -3.47
N PRO A 285 16.24 -2.35 -4.25
CA PRO A 285 17.32 -1.75 -5.03
C PRO A 285 16.76 -0.60 -5.89
N TYR A 286 17.53 0.49 -6.06
CA TYR A 286 17.16 1.52 -7.01
C TYR A 286 17.03 0.89 -8.40
N PRO A 287 16.01 1.27 -9.20
CA PRO A 287 15.94 0.89 -10.61
C PRO A 287 17.28 1.23 -11.30
N LYS A 288 17.73 0.39 -12.23
CA LYS A 288 18.91 0.73 -13.04
C LYS A 288 18.54 1.94 -13.91
N SER A 289 19.50 2.76 -14.34
CA SER A 289 19.19 4.04 -15.03
C SER A 289 18.38 3.91 -16.33
N ASN A 290 18.31 2.72 -16.94
CA ASN A 290 17.42 2.44 -18.08
C ASN A 290 15.95 2.20 -17.68
N ASP A 291 15.64 2.03 -16.39
CA ASP A 291 14.28 1.96 -15.88
C ASP A 291 13.68 3.37 -15.82
N LEU A 292 12.96 3.74 -16.88
CA LEU A 292 12.36 5.05 -17.23
C LEU A 292 11.55 5.80 -16.14
N TRP A 293 11.35 5.22 -14.95
CA TRP A 293 10.50 5.74 -13.87
C TRP A 293 10.97 7.07 -13.26
N GLN A 294 12.27 7.40 -13.32
CA GLN A 294 12.77 8.68 -12.77
C GLN A 294 12.23 9.92 -13.51
N ASN A 295 11.86 9.76 -14.79
CA ASN A 295 11.37 10.87 -15.61
C ASN A 295 9.90 11.24 -15.34
N LEU A 296 9.17 10.43 -14.57
CA LEU A 296 7.75 10.67 -14.25
C LEU A 296 7.57 11.62 -13.06
N THR A 297 8.35 11.45 -11.99
CA THR A 297 8.31 12.33 -10.81
C THR A 297 8.73 13.77 -11.12
N THR A 298 9.63 13.96 -12.08
CA THR A 298 10.11 15.31 -12.47
C THR A 298 9.09 16.06 -13.32
N ARG A 299 8.33 15.36 -14.18
CA ARG A 299 7.33 15.99 -15.09
C ARG A 299 6.01 16.39 -14.41
N GLN A 300 5.69 15.88 -13.22
CA GLN A 300 4.52 16.35 -12.48
C GLN A 300 4.76 17.66 -11.72
N ARG A 301 6.01 18.03 -11.43
CA ARG A 301 6.36 19.32 -10.81
C ARG A 301 6.34 20.52 -11.76
N SER A 302 6.21 20.30 -13.06
CA SER A 302 6.22 21.34 -14.09
C SER A 302 4.82 21.64 -14.67
N ARG A 303 3.75 21.30 -13.94
CA ARG A 303 2.34 21.49 -14.35
C ARG A 303 1.41 21.85 -13.17
N THR A 304 1.92 22.64 -12.24
CA THR A 304 1.17 23.38 -11.22
C THR A 304 1.56 24.84 -11.31
#